data_AF-A0A382DXG7-F1
#
_entry.id   AF-A0A382DXG7-F1
#
_cell.length_a   1.000
_cell.length_b   1.000
_cell.length_c   1.000
_cell.angle_alpha   90.00
_cell.angle_beta   90.00
_cell.angle_gamma   90.00
#
_symmetry.space_group_name_H-M   'P 1'
#
loop_
_entity.id
_entity.type
_entity.pdbx_description
1 polymer ?
#
loop_
_entity_poly.entity_id
_entity_poly.type
_entity_poly.pdbx_seq_one_letter_code
_entity_poly.pdbx_strand_id
1 'polypeptide(L)'
;VEGNQTDSGLSIVIGEGHILCMPVDRAVIPVAGLGTRLLPTTKAIPKEMLPAGRLPIIHHVVEELIQAGIRRILFISSRSKGAIENHFDDYSALLMH
;
A
#
# COMPACT_ATOMS: atom_id res chain seq x y z
N VAL A 1 -28.96 0.41 5.91
CA VAL A 1 -27.56 0.43 6.37
C VAL A 1 -27.10 1.87 6.22
N GLU A 2 -26.99 2.57 7.35
CA GLU A 2 -26.44 3.92 7.39
C GLU A 2 -25.06 3.85 8.03
N GLY A 3 -24.05 4.37 7.33
CA GLY A 3 -22.70 4.48 7.84
C GLY A 3 -22.48 5.92 8.31
N ASN A 4 -22.10 6.10 9.56
CA ASN A 4 -21.74 7.41 10.09
C ASN A 4 -20.27 7.42 10.51
N GLN A 5 -19.52 8.40 10.04
CA GLN A 5 -18.13 8.60 10.45
C GLN A 5 -18.11 9.15 11.88
N THR A 6 -17.43 8.46 12.79
CA THR A 6 -17.16 8.92 14.17
C THR A 6 -15.65 9.13 14.35
N ASP A 7 -15.26 9.89 15.37
CA ASP A 7 -13.84 10.08 15.73
C ASP A 7 -13.09 8.77 16.03
N SER A 8 -13.85 7.70 16.32
CA SER A 8 -13.38 6.34 16.61
C SER A 8 -13.47 5.37 15.43
N GLY A 9 -13.86 5.86 14.23
CA GLY A 9 -13.90 5.09 12.98
C GLY A 9 -15.27 5.09 12.30
N LEU A 10 -15.48 4.16 11.37
CA LEU A 10 -16.76 4.04 10.67
C LEU A 10 -17.74 3.27 11.57
N SER A 11 -18.81 3.92 12.01
CA SER A 11 -19.92 3.20 12.66
C SER A 11 -20.90 2.73 11.60
N ILE A 12 -21.14 1.41 11.55
CA ILE A 12 -22.14 0.81 10.66
C ILE A 12 -23.31 0.37 11.53
N VAL A 13 -24.49 0.94 11.29
CA VAL A 13 -25.72 0.55 11.98
C VAL A 13 -26.38 -0.60 11.21
N ILE A 14 -26.52 -1.76 11.87
CA ILE A 14 -27.25 -2.92 11.34
C ILE A 14 -28.33 -3.29 12.38
N GLY A 15 -29.57 -2.85 12.15
CA GLY A 15 -30.67 -3.04 13.09
C GLY A 15 -30.50 -2.21 14.38
N GLU A 16 -30.82 -2.78 15.54
CA GLU A 16 -30.60 -2.19 16.88
C GLU A 16 -29.13 -2.24 17.34
N GLY A 17 -28.22 -2.78 16.53
CA GLY A 17 -26.81 -2.96 16.86
C GLY A 17 -25.89 -1.98 16.13
N HIS A 18 -24.90 -1.45 16.84
CA HIS A 18 -23.80 -0.66 16.28
C HIS A 18 -22.54 -1.53 16.11
N ILE A 19 -21.98 -1.59 14.91
CA ILE A 19 -20.61 -2.09 14.69
C ILE A 19 -19.68 -0.89 14.65
N LEU A 20 -18.74 -0.82 15.60
CA LEU A 20 -17.64 0.14 15.55
C LEU A 20 -16.52 -0.45 14.70
N CYS A 21 -16.37 0.01 13.46
CA CYS A 21 -15.20 -0.31 12.66
C CYS A 21 -14.08 0.65 13.04
N MET A 22 -13.04 0.14 13.71
CA MET A 22 -11.85 0.95 14.01
C MET A 22 -11.25 1.51 12.71
N PRO A 23 -10.76 2.77 12.70
CA PRO A 23 -10.15 3.35 11.52
C PRO A 23 -8.94 2.49 11.10
N VAL A 24 -8.95 2.04 9.84
CA VAL A 24 -7.83 1.29 9.27
C VAL A 24 -6.74 2.29 8.91
N ASP A 25 -5.61 2.23 9.61
CA ASP A 25 -4.50 3.18 9.42
C ASP A 25 -3.15 2.49 9.12
N ARG A 26 -3.16 1.16 8.99
CA ARG A 26 -2.00 0.34 8.63
C ARG A 26 -2.28 -0.50 7.39
N ALA A 27 -1.29 -0.65 6.52
CA ALA A 27 -1.31 -1.58 5.40
C ALA A 27 -0.02 -2.41 5.34
N VAL A 28 -0.16 -3.64 4.86
CA VAL A 28 0.96 -4.53 4.54
C VAL A 28 0.93 -4.79 3.03
N ILE A 29 2.02 -4.50 2.34
CA ILE A 29 2.16 -4.69 0.89
C ILE A 29 3.18 -5.81 0.64
N PRO A 30 2.71 -7.01 0.26
CA PRO A 30 3.61 -8.11 -0.09
C PRO A 30 4.25 -7.87 -1.46
N VAL A 31 5.56 -7.67 -1.48
CA VAL A 31 6.37 -7.40 -2.69
C VAL A 31 7.47 -8.46 -2.92
N ALA A 32 7.46 -9.55 -2.15
CA ALA A 32 8.46 -10.61 -2.16
C ALA A 32 8.34 -11.64 -3.31
N GLY A 33 7.43 -11.46 -4.28
CA GLY A 33 7.17 -12.45 -5.32
C GLY A 33 8.34 -12.62 -6.30
N LEU A 34 8.65 -13.81 -6.81
CA LEU A 34 9.82 -14.09 -7.67
C LEU A 34 9.74 -13.54 -9.11
N GLY A 35 8.64 -12.89 -9.52
CA GLY A 35 8.46 -12.38 -10.90
C GLY A 35 8.10 -13.46 -11.94
N THR A 36 7.95 -14.73 -11.54
CA THR A 36 7.81 -15.90 -12.44
C THR A 36 6.63 -15.91 -13.41
N ARG A 37 5.67 -14.99 -13.28
CA ARG A 37 4.54 -14.86 -14.22
C ARG A 37 4.87 -14.08 -15.50
N LEU A 38 6.06 -13.47 -15.59
CA LEU A 38 6.50 -12.65 -16.73
C LEU A 38 7.92 -13.02 -17.16
N LEU A 39 8.28 -14.30 -17.15
CA LEU A 39 9.52 -14.75 -17.79
C LEU A 39 9.29 -14.83 -19.31
N PRO A 40 10.21 -14.26 -20.14
CA PRO A 40 11.59 -13.88 -19.80
C PRO A 40 11.81 -12.44 -19.32
N THR A 41 10.79 -11.58 -19.33
CA THR A 41 10.88 -10.12 -19.12
C THR A 41 11.25 -9.68 -17.70
N THR A 42 11.11 -10.54 -16.68
CA THR A 42 11.34 -10.18 -15.25
C THR A 42 12.61 -10.78 -14.64
N LYS A 43 13.66 -10.96 -15.44
CA LYS A 43 14.97 -11.43 -14.95
C LYS A 43 15.73 -10.41 -14.08
N ALA A 44 15.38 -9.11 -14.13
CA ALA A 44 16.13 -8.05 -13.45
C ALA A 44 15.29 -7.02 -12.68
N ILE A 45 14.01 -6.81 -13.04
CA ILE A 45 13.16 -5.77 -12.43
C ILE A 45 11.92 -6.41 -11.79
N PRO A 46 11.63 -6.15 -10.49
CA PRO A 46 10.37 -6.56 -9.86
C PRO A 46 9.17 -6.01 -10.63
N LYS A 47 8.09 -6.79 -10.78
CA LYS A 47 6.91 -6.34 -11.54
C LYS A 47 6.26 -5.10 -10.94
N GLU A 48 6.40 -4.92 -9.62
CA GLU A 48 5.94 -3.77 -8.84
C GLU A 48 6.64 -2.46 -9.25
N MET A 49 7.84 -2.59 -9.83
CA MET A 49 8.64 -1.49 -10.36
C MET A 49 8.41 -1.23 -11.85
N LEU A 50 7.52 -1.99 -12.51
CA LEU A 50 7.17 -1.72 -13.90
C LEU A 50 6.50 -0.33 -14.00
N PRO A 51 6.81 0.46 -15.04
CA PRO A 51 6.24 1.78 -15.19
C PRO A 51 4.74 1.71 -15.47
N ALA A 52 3.97 2.52 -14.75
CA ALA A 52 2.58 2.84 -15.02
C ALA A 52 2.48 4.35 -15.24
N GLY A 53 2.49 4.77 -16.50
CA GLY A 53 2.67 6.18 -16.86
C GLY A 53 4.08 6.65 -16.51
N ARG A 54 4.19 7.67 -15.65
CA ARG A 54 5.49 8.28 -15.26
C ARG A 54 6.08 7.70 -13.98
N LEU A 55 5.31 6.93 -13.22
CA LEU A 55 5.69 6.38 -11.92
C LEU A 55 5.60 4.86 -11.93
N PRO A 56 6.40 4.16 -11.10
CA PRO A 56 6.24 2.72 -10.91
C PRO A 56 4.85 2.36 -10.35
N ILE A 57 4.34 1.16 -10.66
CA ILE A 57 3.05 0.66 -10.14
C ILE A 57 2.97 0.79 -8.61
N ILE A 58 4.04 0.46 -7.89
CA ILE A 58 4.06 0.50 -6.43
C ILE A 58 3.83 1.92 -5.87
N HIS A 59 4.18 2.96 -6.61
CA HIS A 59 3.96 4.35 -6.20
C HIS A 59 2.47 4.69 -6.15
N HIS A 60 1.72 4.28 -7.18
CA HIS A 60 0.27 4.48 -7.25
C HIS A 60 -0.45 3.79 -6.10
N VAL A 61 -0.03 2.56 -5.75
CA VAL A 61 -0.59 1.83 -4.59
C VAL A 61 -0.36 2.59 -3.29
N VAL A 62 0.83 3.14 -3.08
CA VAL A 62 1.15 3.93 -1.88
C VAL A 62 0.33 5.22 -1.85
N GLU A 63 0.19 5.90 -2.99
CA GLU A 63 -0.59 7.13 -3.10
C GLU A 63 -2.07 6.88 -2.78
N GLU A 64 -2.66 5.80 -3.30
CA GLU A 64 -4.04 5.40 -2.99
C GLU A 64 -4.22 5.11 -1.49
N LEU A 65 -3.27 4.43 -0.85
CA LEU A 65 -3.32 4.15 0.59
C LEU A 65 -3.26 5.44 1.41
N ILE A 66 -2.40 6.38 1.04
CA ILE A 66 -2.31 7.69 1.70
C ILE A 66 -3.61 8.48 1.53
N GLN A 67 -4.17 8.51 0.33
CA GLN A 67 -5.47 9.15 0.06
C GLN A 67 -6.61 8.50 0.87
N ALA A 68 -6.53 7.20 1.12
CA ALA A 68 -7.45 6.47 2.00
C ALA A 68 -7.20 6.67 3.50
N GLY A 69 -6.21 7.48 3.90
CA GLY A 69 -5.87 7.74 5.30
C GLY A 69 -4.95 6.70 5.94
N ILE A 70 -4.42 5.74 5.17
CA ILE A 70 -3.52 4.69 5.64
C ILE A 70 -2.07 5.20 5.55
N ARG A 71 -1.51 5.61 6.68
CA ARG A 71 -0.18 6.25 6.74
C ARG A 71 0.95 5.31 7.16
N ARG A 72 0.62 4.14 7.73
CA ARG A 72 1.61 3.17 8.20
C ARG A 72 1.67 1.99 7.24
N ILE A 73 2.64 2.01 6.35
CA ILE A 73 2.78 1.03 5.27
C ILE A 73 4.01 0.16 5.55
N LEU A 74 3.81 -1.16 5.56
CA LEU A 74 4.88 -2.15 5.70
C LEU A 74 5.05 -2.93 4.41
N PHE A 75 6.24 -2.88 3.81
CA PHE A 75 6.58 -3.74 2.68
C PHE A 75 7.15 -5.08 3.16
N ILE A 76 6.64 -6.18 2.61
CA ILE A 76 7.24 -7.51 2.80
C ILE A 76 8.03 -7.86 1.54
N SER A 77 9.35 -7.66 1.56
CA SER A 77 10.28 -7.91 0.46
C SER A 77 11.05 -9.21 0.63
N SER A 78 11.73 -9.67 -0.43
CA SER A 78 12.70 -10.77 -0.37
C SER A 78 14.12 -10.22 -0.52
N ARG A 79 15.11 -10.91 0.06
CA ARG A 79 16.51 -10.46 0.19
C ARG A 79 17.18 -10.05 -1.13
N SER A 80 16.64 -10.45 -2.28
CA SER A 80 17.18 -10.17 -3.61
C SER A 80 16.57 -8.93 -4.32
N LYS A 81 15.76 -8.11 -3.64
CA LYS A 81 14.95 -7.05 -4.28
C LYS A 81 15.01 -5.67 -3.61
N GLY A 82 16.20 -5.11 -3.46
CA GLY A 82 16.41 -3.74 -2.97
C GLY A 82 15.89 -2.62 -3.90
N ALA A 83 15.36 -2.93 -5.09
CA ALA A 83 14.88 -1.92 -6.03
C ALA A 83 13.67 -1.12 -5.52
N ILE A 84 12.81 -1.75 -4.70
CA ILE A 84 11.66 -1.07 -4.10
C ILE A 84 12.12 -0.19 -2.93
N GLU A 85 13.02 -0.71 -2.09
CA GLU A 85 13.65 0.04 -0.99
C GLU A 85 14.33 1.31 -1.55
N ASN A 86 15.23 1.16 -2.53
CA ASN A 86 15.90 2.28 -3.19
C ASN A 86 14.92 3.29 -3.82
N HIS A 87 13.77 2.84 -4.35
CA HIS A 87 12.77 3.76 -4.93
C HIS A 87 12.13 4.67 -3.89
N PHE A 88 11.91 4.16 -2.68
CA PHE A 88 11.28 4.90 -1.59
C PHE A 88 12.28 5.53 -0.63
N ASP A 89 13.57 5.17 -0.67
CA ASP A 89 14.63 5.80 0.13
C ASP A 89 14.70 7.31 -0.14
N ASP A 90 14.63 7.74 -1.41
CA ASP A 90 14.60 9.16 -1.80
C ASP A 90 13.34 9.89 -1.28
N TYR A 91 12.23 9.17 -1.10
CA TYR A 91 10.96 9.73 -0.64
C TYR A 91 10.80 9.73 0.88
N SER A 92 11.58 8.92 1.59
CA SER A 92 11.57 8.86 3.06
C SER A 92 11.93 10.21 3.70
N ALA A 93 12.79 11.00 3.05
CA ALA A 93 13.15 12.35 3.47
C ALA A 93 12.07 13.41 3.14
N LEU A 94 11.20 13.16 2.15
CA LEU A 94 10.17 14.08 1.67
C LEU A 94 8.81 13.90 2.36
N LEU A 95 8.55 12.72 2.95
CA LEU A 95 7.29 12.39 3.63
C LEU A 95 7.31 12.63 5.15
N MET A 96 8.38 13.21 5.71
CA MET A 96 8.48 13.58 7.13
C MET A 96 8.05 15.04 7.45
N HIS A 97 7.47 15.76 6.49
CA HIS A 97 6.94 17.11 6.70
C HIS A 97 5.45 17.21 6.34
#